data_AF-A0A1B3MXQ2-F1
#
_entry.id   AF-A0A1B3MXQ2-F1
#
_cell.length_a   1.000
_cell.length_b   1.000
_cell.length_c   1.000
_cell.angle_alpha   90.00
_cell.angle_beta   90.00
_cell.angle_gamma   90.00
#
_symmetry.space_group_name_H-M   'P 1'
#
loop_
_entity.id
_entity.type
_entity.pdbx_description
1 polymer ?
#
loop_
_entity_poly.entity_id
_entity_poly.type
_entity_poly.pdbx_seq_one_letter_code
_entity_poly.pdbx_strand_id
1 'polypeptide(L)'
;MHGKAEQIGARMTRPHRRDIDGLRALAILPVLLFHAHVPGFSGGYVGVDIFFVISGYLITGIIARDVDDGRFSLLRFYERRFRRIMPALALMILAVLGLAAWLYLPGDLEGIPKSALAATLFVSNLWFFTDTGYFAGGADVKPLLQTWSLAVEEQYYIGFPILLMLLARFGTRTRAGVVAAIGIASLTLCIVMQRDTTGFAFYLLPTRAWELLAGALLALGVVPAIQKRWLREAVAWAGLLAIGGAVLLYDRNTLFPGVAALAPVLGAMALLHGAPGTSAGRALALPPLVGIGLISYSLYLWHWPLIVFTEYATDLPLSGGTRIAVLAASLAVAWLSWRFVEQPFRDSARMPPRTIFRFTGAAMALLCALSLALLAMGPWPSRFAPAVLAQIAGRNDISPDRKRCHDSYMRGATPCILGAPVRPDAMLWGDSHGVELAHVLAQDARAQGQSLIERTTSSCPPVLGYEAKDARCAAANRAAFEAIRADPDLRRIYLAAFWANGAFDDPAFVAKLDRTIAAIRAEGREVVLIGAVPPQPFDVPRHLAHLARADMLDSAQGVERAQVEARIVNLRALFTRWQAQGVTLIDPVARLCDARVCAIERNGQPLYFDSHHLSVAGARAVIG
;
A
#
# COMPACT_ATOMS: atom_id res chain seq x y z
N MET A 1 -56.76 -19.49 44.97
CA MET A 1 -55.33 -19.11 45.01
C MET A 1 -54.51 -20.20 44.34
N HIS A 2 -54.06 -20.01 43.10
CA HIS A 2 -52.87 -20.64 42.47
C HIS A 2 -52.88 -20.24 41.00
N GLY A 3 -52.21 -19.14 40.70
CA GLY A 3 -52.02 -18.61 39.35
C GLY A 3 -50.84 -17.64 39.38
N LYS A 4 -49.98 -17.74 38.35
CA LYS A 4 -48.74 -16.98 38.11
C LYS A 4 -47.45 -17.63 38.64
N ALA A 5 -46.94 -18.63 37.91
CA ALA A 5 -45.51 -18.97 37.94
C ALA A 5 -44.99 -19.55 36.61
N GLU A 6 -45.64 -19.27 35.48
CA GLU A 6 -45.25 -19.83 34.18
C GLU A 6 -45.24 -18.75 33.09
N GLN A 7 -44.43 -17.70 33.29
CA GLN A 7 -44.14 -16.70 32.27
C GLN A 7 -42.87 -15.93 32.66
N ILE A 8 -41.71 -16.59 32.57
CA ILE A 8 -40.41 -15.90 32.61
C ILE A 8 -39.60 -16.32 31.39
N GLY A 9 -39.66 -15.47 30.35
CA GLY A 9 -38.45 -15.13 29.61
C GLY A 9 -38.06 -15.98 28.40
N ALA A 10 -38.97 -16.29 27.49
CA ALA A 10 -38.59 -16.60 26.10
C ALA A 10 -38.07 -15.31 25.42
N ARG A 11 -36.82 -14.91 25.71
CA ARG A 11 -36.10 -13.89 24.93
C ARG A 11 -35.84 -14.49 23.55
N MET A 12 -36.65 -14.12 22.55
CA MET A 12 -36.37 -14.39 21.15
C MET A 12 -35.03 -13.73 20.75
N THR A 13 -33.95 -14.51 20.85
CA THR A 13 -32.71 -14.19 20.16
C THR A 13 -33.00 -14.32 18.67
N ARG A 14 -32.76 -13.28 17.87
CA ARG A 14 -32.91 -13.40 16.41
C ARG A 14 -32.02 -14.56 15.93
N PRO A 15 -32.51 -15.41 15.00
CA PRO A 15 -31.70 -16.48 14.43
C PRO A 15 -30.37 -15.93 13.90
N HIS A 16 -29.27 -16.61 14.21
CA HIS A 16 -27.94 -16.23 13.75
C HIS A 16 -27.89 -16.21 12.21
N ARG A 17 -27.49 -15.06 11.65
CA ARG A 17 -27.43 -14.83 10.19
C ARG A 17 -26.15 -15.39 9.58
N ARG A 18 -26.19 -16.68 9.24
CA ARG A 18 -25.09 -17.40 8.56
C ARG A 18 -24.67 -16.76 7.24
N ASP A 19 -25.60 -16.12 6.54
CA ASP A 19 -25.32 -15.42 5.28
C ASP A 19 -24.40 -14.20 5.46
N ILE A 20 -24.41 -13.56 6.64
CA ILE A 20 -23.45 -12.47 6.95
C ILE A 20 -22.04 -13.04 7.17
N ASP A 21 -21.90 -14.22 7.79
CA ASP A 21 -20.59 -14.86 7.90
C ASP A 21 -20.07 -15.27 6.52
N GLY A 22 -20.94 -15.76 5.64
CA GLY A 22 -20.60 -15.96 4.22
C GLY A 22 -20.13 -14.68 3.53
N LEU A 23 -20.82 -13.56 3.75
CA LEU A 23 -20.40 -12.26 3.20
C LEU A 23 -19.06 -11.80 3.77
N ARG A 24 -18.76 -12.07 5.05
CA ARG A 24 -17.43 -11.83 5.64
C ARG A 24 -16.35 -12.69 4.99
N ALA A 25 -16.66 -13.93 4.59
CA ALA A 25 -15.74 -14.75 3.81
C ALA A 25 -15.49 -14.17 2.41
N LEU A 26 -16.54 -13.68 1.73
CA LEU A 26 -16.40 -12.97 0.46
C LEU A 26 -15.65 -11.63 0.58
N ALA A 27 -15.56 -11.06 1.78
CA ALA A 27 -14.76 -9.87 2.03
C ALA A 27 -13.28 -10.21 2.26
N ILE A 28 -12.95 -11.23 3.07
CA ILE A 28 -11.55 -11.54 3.42
C ILE A 28 -10.81 -12.37 2.37
N LEU A 29 -11.47 -13.30 1.67
CA LEU A 29 -10.79 -14.17 0.71
C LEU A 29 -10.19 -13.39 -0.46
N PRO A 30 -10.89 -12.44 -1.10
CA PRO A 30 -10.28 -11.63 -2.15
C PRO A 30 -9.08 -10.83 -1.65
N VAL A 31 -9.13 -10.26 -0.44
CA VAL A 31 -8.00 -9.51 0.16
C VAL A 31 -6.79 -10.43 0.35
N LEU A 32 -7.00 -11.63 0.91
CA LEU A 32 -5.94 -12.62 1.09
C LEU A 32 -5.29 -13.02 -0.24
N LEU A 33 -6.12 -13.32 -1.26
CA LEU A 33 -5.64 -13.78 -2.57
C LEU A 33 -4.96 -12.65 -3.36
N PHE A 34 -5.44 -11.42 -3.21
CA PHE A 34 -4.81 -10.21 -3.75
C PHE A 34 -3.41 -10.02 -3.16
N HIS A 35 -3.29 -10.02 -1.83
CA HIS A 35 -1.99 -9.87 -1.15
C HIS A 35 -1.04 -11.05 -1.42
N ALA A 36 -1.57 -12.25 -1.69
CA ALA A 36 -0.76 -13.41 -2.05
C ALA A 36 -0.41 -13.48 -3.56
N HIS A 37 -0.63 -12.42 -4.33
CA HIS A 37 -0.34 -12.33 -5.76
C HIS A 37 -1.01 -13.42 -6.62
N VAL A 38 -2.22 -13.85 -6.25
CA VAL A 38 -2.98 -14.85 -7.00
C VAL A 38 -3.58 -14.21 -8.26
N PRO A 39 -3.29 -14.73 -9.47
CA PRO A 39 -3.87 -14.20 -10.70
C PRO A 39 -5.41 -14.21 -10.67
N GLY A 40 -6.02 -13.16 -11.21
CA GLY A 40 -7.49 -13.00 -11.24
C GLY A 40 -8.09 -12.32 -10.01
N PHE A 41 -7.31 -12.00 -8.97
CA PHE A 41 -7.79 -11.31 -7.76
C PHE A 41 -7.20 -9.90 -7.61
N SER A 42 -6.86 -9.22 -8.72
CA SER A 42 -6.22 -7.89 -8.69
C SER A 42 -7.09 -6.81 -8.02
N GLY A 43 -8.41 -6.97 -8.05
CA GLY A 43 -9.37 -6.10 -7.36
C GLY A 43 -9.69 -6.52 -5.93
N GLY A 44 -9.00 -7.51 -5.37
CA GLY A 44 -9.37 -8.10 -4.07
C GLY A 44 -9.29 -7.13 -2.88
N TYR A 45 -8.58 -6.01 -3.02
CA TYR A 45 -8.52 -4.93 -2.02
C TYR A 45 -9.90 -4.33 -1.67
N VAL A 46 -10.90 -4.44 -2.56
CA VAL A 46 -12.27 -3.96 -2.31
C VAL A 46 -12.98 -4.69 -1.16
N GLY A 47 -12.43 -5.82 -0.71
CA GLY A 47 -12.96 -6.55 0.44
C GLY A 47 -12.99 -5.72 1.73
N VAL A 48 -12.12 -4.72 1.87
CA VAL A 48 -12.12 -3.80 3.02
C VAL A 48 -13.41 -2.96 3.06
N ASP A 49 -13.87 -2.46 1.92
CA ASP A 49 -15.10 -1.67 1.79
C ASP A 49 -16.34 -2.51 2.15
N ILE A 50 -16.34 -3.80 1.74
CA ILE A 50 -17.38 -4.76 2.13
C ILE A 50 -17.39 -4.95 3.66
N PHE A 51 -16.21 -5.07 4.29
CA PHE A 51 -16.10 -5.13 5.74
C PHE A 51 -16.66 -3.89 6.43
N PHE A 52 -16.34 -2.69 5.92
CA PHE A 52 -16.88 -1.44 6.46
C PHE A 52 -18.41 -1.40 6.40
N VAL A 53 -19.02 -1.83 5.29
CA VAL A 53 -20.49 -1.93 5.18
C VAL A 53 -21.07 -2.94 6.19
N ILE A 54 -20.47 -4.12 6.33
CA ILE A 54 -20.90 -5.14 7.31
C ILE A 54 -20.82 -4.57 8.73
N SER A 55 -19.71 -3.92 9.08
CA SER A 55 -19.46 -3.36 10.40
C SER A 55 -20.45 -2.25 10.73
N GLY A 56 -20.67 -1.32 9.81
CA GLY A 56 -21.70 -0.29 9.92
C GLY A 56 -23.10 -0.87 10.17
N TYR A 57 -23.48 -1.91 9.42
CA TYR A 57 -24.78 -2.57 9.59
C TYR A 57 -24.94 -3.25 10.96
N LEU A 58 -23.97 -4.08 11.35
CA LEU A 58 -24.05 -4.85 12.59
C LEU A 58 -24.02 -3.96 13.82
N ILE A 59 -23.12 -2.98 13.84
CA ILE A 59 -22.90 -2.10 15.00
C ILE A 59 -24.06 -1.13 15.17
N THR A 60 -24.51 -0.50 14.07
CA THR A 60 -25.69 0.38 14.10
C THR A 60 -26.92 -0.38 14.56
N GLY A 61 -27.13 -1.60 14.06
CA GLY A 61 -28.27 -2.42 14.46
C GLY A 61 -28.26 -2.80 15.94
N ILE A 62 -27.09 -2.96 16.57
CA ILE A 62 -26.98 -3.20 18.01
C ILE A 62 -27.27 -1.91 18.78
N ILE A 63 -26.62 -0.80 18.42
CA ILE A 63 -26.74 0.48 19.14
C ILE A 63 -28.16 1.02 19.05
N ALA A 64 -28.73 1.11 17.84
CA ALA A 64 -30.06 1.69 17.63
C ALA A 64 -31.13 0.96 18.45
N ARG A 65 -31.11 -0.38 18.47
CA ARG A 65 -32.03 -1.18 19.30
C ARG A 65 -31.85 -0.94 20.78
N ASP A 66 -30.61 -0.99 21.28
CA ASP A 66 -30.33 -0.77 22.70
C ASP A 66 -30.72 0.66 23.13
N VAL A 67 -30.56 1.66 22.24
CA VAL A 67 -30.96 3.06 22.46
C VAL A 67 -32.48 3.18 22.51
N ASP A 68 -33.19 2.60 21.53
CA ASP A 68 -34.66 2.63 21.48
C ASP A 68 -35.29 1.90 22.67
N ASP A 69 -34.65 0.84 23.16
CA ASP A 69 -35.07 0.11 24.35
C ASP A 69 -34.70 0.83 25.67
N GLY A 70 -34.00 1.97 25.63
CA GLY A 70 -33.53 2.68 26.83
C GLY A 70 -32.47 1.93 27.64
N ARG A 71 -31.78 0.96 27.04
CA ARG A 71 -30.81 0.07 27.70
C ARG A 71 -29.38 0.28 27.23
N PHE A 72 -29.11 1.22 26.34
CA PHE A 72 -27.77 1.43 25.81
C PHE A 72 -26.78 1.82 26.91
N SER A 73 -25.58 1.26 26.84
CA SER A 73 -24.48 1.57 27.76
C SER A 73 -23.17 1.55 26.99
N LEU A 74 -22.48 2.68 26.97
CA LEU A 74 -21.16 2.81 26.33
C LEU A 74 -20.16 1.82 26.92
N LEU A 75 -20.15 1.65 28.24
CA LEU A 75 -19.27 0.70 28.92
C LEU A 75 -19.49 -0.73 28.45
N ARG A 76 -20.75 -1.19 28.34
CA ARG A 76 -21.06 -2.52 27.81
C ARG A 76 -20.76 -2.66 26.32
N PHE A 77 -20.91 -1.57 25.55
CA PHE A 77 -20.55 -1.56 24.14
C PHE A 77 -19.05 -1.80 23.95
N TYR A 78 -18.21 -0.98 24.60
CA TYR A 78 -16.75 -1.09 24.50
C TYR A 78 -16.22 -2.39 25.11
N GLU A 79 -16.80 -2.86 26.20
CA GLU A 79 -16.44 -4.17 26.78
C GLU A 79 -16.60 -5.31 25.75
N ARG A 80 -17.71 -5.36 25.02
CA ARG A 80 -17.92 -6.33 23.94
C ARG A 80 -16.95 -6.16 22.77
N ARG A 81 -16.45 -4.94 22.51
CA ARG A 81 -15.44 -4.67 21.48
C ARG A 81 -14.06 -5.13 21.92
N PHE A 82 -13.64 -4.76 23.13
CA PHE A 82 -12.36 -5.17 23.70
C PHE A 82 -12.20 -6.68 23.76
N ARG A 83 -13.23 -7.44 24.15
CA ARG A 83 -13.21 -8.92 24.10
C ARG A 83 -12.92 -9.50 22.72
N ARG A 84 -13.41 -8.83 21.68
CA ARG A 84 -13.33 -9.32 20.30
C ARG A 84 -12.01 -8.93 19.64
N ILE A 85 -11.51 -7.74 19.93
CA ILE A 85 -10.40 -7.11 19.18
C ILE A 85 -9.07 -7.28 19.92
N MET A 86 -9.01 -6.82 21.17
CA MET A 86 -7.73 -6.59 21.85
C MET A 86 -6.87 -7.86 22.04
N PRO A 87 -7.40 -9.03 22.44
CA PRO A 87 -6.56 -10.21 22.72
C PRO A 87 -5.79 -10.71 21.49
N ALA A 88 -6.47 -10.86 20.35
CA ALA A 88 -5.84 -11.33 19.12
C ALA A 88 -4.93 -10.26 18.50
N LEU A 89 -5.34 -8.99 18.56
CA LEU A 89 -4.51 -7.86 18.11
C LEU A 89 -3.21 -7.78 18.91
N ALA A 90 -3.29 -7.85 20.24
CA ALA A 90 -2.12 -7.75 21.11
C ALA A 90 -1.14 -8.89 20.88
N LEU A 91 -1.65 -10.13 20.73
CA LEU A 91 -0.80 -11.28 20.41
C LEU A 91 -0.11 -11.09 19.05
N MET A 92 -0.83 -10.64 18.03
CA MET A 92 -0.27 -10.41 16.70
C MET A 92 0.80 -9.31 16.74
N ILE A 93 0.55 -8.17 17.40
CA ILE A 93 1.54 -7.09 17.53
C ILE A 93 2.78 -7.58 18.29
N LEU A 94 2.63 -8.33 19.39
CA LEU A 94 3.77 -8.92 20.11
C LEU A 94 4.59 -9.85 19.22
N ALA A 95 3.94 -10.72 18.45
CA ALA A 95 4.61 -11.61 17.51
C ALA A 95 5.35 -10.82 16.42
N VAL A 96 4.73 -9.77 15.87
CA VAL A 96 5.36 -8.90 14.88
C VAL A 96 6.57 -8.18 15.45
N LEU A 97 6.48 -7.60 16.65
CA LEU A 97 7.62 -6.94 17.30
C LEU A 97 8.78 -7.91 17.51
N GLY A 98 8.50 -9.13 17.99
CA GLY A 98 9.51 -10.16 18.20
C GLY A 98 10.16 -10.64 16.89
N LEU A 99 9.35 -10.95 15.87
CA LEU A 99 9.84 -11.38 14.57
C LEU A 99 10.64 -10.29 13.85
N ALA A 100 10.18 -9.04 13.90
CA ALA A 100 10.91 -7.91 13.32
C ALA A 100 12.25 -7.69 14.02
N ALA A 101 12.29 -7.73 15.37
CA ALA A 101 13.54 -7.59 16.11
C ALA A 101 14.57 -8.68 15.76
N TRP A 102 14.11 -9.86 15.36
CA TRP A 102 14.99 -10.98 14.97
C TRP A 102 15.38 -10.97 13.49
N LEU A 103 14.44 -10.66 12.58
CA LEU A 103 14.62 -10.77 11.14
C LEU A 103 15.09 -9.46 10.49
N TYR A 104 14.44 -8.34 10.82
CA TYR A 104 14.59 -7.12 10.04
C TYR A 104 15.98 -6.53 10.18
N LEU A 105 16.46 -5.93 9.10
CA LEU A 105 17.67 -5.13 9.05
C LEU A 105 17.46 -3.79 9.77
N PRO A 106 18.54 -3.08 10.18
CA PRO A 106 18.43 -1.92 11.06
C PRO A 106 17.53 -0.80 10.51
N GLY A 107 17.64 -0.46 9.22
CA GLY A 107 16.80 0.57 8.60
C GLY A 107 15.32 0.18 8.51
N ASP A 108 15.02 -1.09 8.26
CA ASP A 108 13.64 -1.58 8.15
C ASP A 108 12.95 -1.68 9.52
N LEU A 109 13.72 -1.94 10.58
CA LEU A 109 13.20 -2.05 11.94
C LEU A 109 12.65 -0.72 12.47
N GLU A 110 13.15 0.43 12.00
CA GLU A 110 12.83 1.75 12.57
C GLU A 110 11.33 2.11 12.47
N GLY A 111 10.67 1.68 11.39
CA GLY A 111 9.24 1.93 11.18
C GLY A 111 8.32 1.02 12.01
N ILE A 112 8.81 -0.14 12.43
CA ILE A 112 8.01 -1.18 13.09
C ILE A 112 7.44 -0.70 14.43
N PRO A 113 8.23 -0.21 15.40
CA PRO A 113 7.66 0.21 16.67
C PRO A 113 6.76 1.45 16.54
N LYS A 114 6.98 2.33 15.54
CA LYS A 114 6.07 3.45 15.22
C LYS A 114 4.69 2.91 14.81
N SER A 115 4.68 1.94 13.89
CA SER A 115 3.44 1.30 13.44
C SER A 115 2.75 0.46 14.53
N ALA A 116 3.51 -0.22 15.39
CA ALA A 116 2.98 -0.97 16.53
C ALA A 116 2.33 -0.06 17.59
N LEU A 117 2.97 1.06 17.90
CA LEU A 117 2.42 2.09 18.78
C LEU A 117 1.12 2.65 18.20
N ALA A 118 1.14 3.03 16.91
CA ALA A 118 -0.02 3.59 16.24
C ALA A 118 -1.19 2.57 16.13
N ALA A 119 -0.90 1.29 15.86
CA ALA A 119 -1.89 0.22 15.84
C ALA A 119 -2.50 -0.03 17.22
N THR A 120 -1.68 -0.03 18.28
CA THR A 120 -2.13 -0.19 19.68
C THR A 120 -3.08 0.92 20.10
N LEU A 121 -2.84 2.15 19.63
CA LEU A 121 -3.64 3.34 19.92
C LEU A 121 -4.78 3.57 18.91
N PHE A 122 -4.99 2.67 17.94
CA PHE A 122 -5.98 2.80 16.87
C PHE A 122 -5.88 4.10 16.06
N VAL A 123 -4.64 4.52 15.79
CA VAL A 123 -4.29 5.68 14.95
C VAL A 123 -3.32 5.30 13.82
N SER A 124 -3.16 4.01 13.51
CA SER A 124 -2.27 3.54 12.44
C SER A 124 -2.64 4.11 11.07
N ASN A 125 -3.91 4.44 10.82
CA ASN A 125 -4.28 5.14 9.59
C ASN A 125 -3.69 6.55 9.49
N LEU A 126 -3.59 7.28 10.61
CA LEU A 126 -2.93 8.59 10.64
C LEU A 126 -1.43 8.47 10.41
N TRP A 127 -0.81 7.48 11.05
CA TRP A 127 0.61 7.18 10.85
C TRP A 127 0.90 6.83 9.39
N PHE A 128 0.18 5.85 8.81
CA PHE A 128 0.40 5.43 7.43
C PHE A 128 0.03 6.51 6.42
N PHE A 129 -0.89 7.42 6.74
CA PHE A 129 -1.12 8.63 5.96
C PHE A 129 0.11 9.54 5.94
N THR A 130 0.75 9.79 7.10
CA THR A 130 1.98 10.61 7.16
C THR A 130 3.22 9.90 6.65
N ASP A 131 3.19 8.57 6.62
CA ASP A 131 4.23 7.69 6.09
C ASP A 131 3.93 7.28 4.62
N THR A 132 3.26 8.18 3.89
CA THR A 132 3.10 8.12 2.43
C THR A 132 4.15 8.98 1.75
N GLY A 133 4.78 8.45 0.70
CA GLY A 133 5.75 9.22 -0.08
C GLY A 133 6.78 8.34 -0.78
N TYR A 134 7.49 8.93 -1.73
CA TYR A 134 8.52 8.27 -2.54
C TYR A 134 9.66 7.68 -1.70
N PHE A 135 9.97 8.27 -0.54
CA PHE A 135 11.00 7.80 0.39
C PHE A 135 10.47 6.93 1.53
N ALA A 136 9.15 6.68 1.57
CA ALA A 136 8.60 5.75 2.54
C ALA A 136 8.87 4.32 2.08
N GLY A 137 9.26 3.43 3.00
CA GLY A 137 9.46 2.02 2.68
C GLY A 137 8.21 1.40 2.05
N GLY A 138 8.42 0.41 1.17
CA GLY A 138 7.34 -0.29 0.47
C GLY A 138 6.39 -1.02 1.42
N ALA A 139 5.23 -1.42 0.90
CA ALA A 139 4.25 -2.18 1.68
C ALA A 139 4.81 -3.54 2.15
N ASP A 140 5.69 -4.13 1.33
CA ASP A 140 6.42 -5.39 1.52
C ASP A 140 7.38 -5.40 2.72
N VAL A 141 7.63 -4.25 3.35
CA VAL A 141 8.41 -4.16 4.60
C VAL A 141 7.55 -3.74 5.81
N LYS A 142 6.23 -3.56 5.66
CA LYS A 142 5.33 -3.04 6.70
C LYS A 142 4.34 -4.10 7.19
N PRO A 143 4.70 -4.97 8.15
CA PRO A 143 3.89 -6.12 8.57
C PRO A 143 2.63 -5.74 9.36
N LEU A 144 2.51 -4.48 9.78
CA LEU A 144 1.32 -3.92 10.43
C LEU A 144 0.51 -2.99 9.52
N LEU A 145 0.81 -2.93 8.22
CA LEU A 145 0.14 -2.00 7.31
C LEU A 145 -1.39 -2.17 7.34
N GLN A 146 -1.87 -3.41 7.28
CA GLN A 146 -3.29 -3.76 7.35
C GLN A 146 -4.01 -3.16 8.57
N THR A 147 -3.35 -2.78 9.66
CA THR A 147 -4.07 -2.18 10.80
C THR A 147 -4.66 -0.80 10.50
N TRP A 148 -4.32 -0.16 9.37
CA TRP A 148 -4.90 1.12 8.97
C TRP A 148 -6.44 1.07 8.91
N SER A 149 -7.03 0.05 8.28
CA SER A 149 -8.49 -0.02 8.12
C SER A 149 -9.19 -0.34 9.44
N LEU A 150 -8.53 -1.14 10.30
CA LEU A 150 -8.98 -1.42 11.66
C LEU A 150 -9.01 -0.13 12.49
N ALA A 151 -8.01 0.76 12.36
CA ALA A 151 -8.02 2.05 13.04
C ALA A 151 -9.19 2.94 12.59
N VAL A 152 -9.51 2.98 11.29
CA VAL A 152 -10.70 3.70 10.77
C VAL A 152 -11.98 3.13 11.38
N GLU A 153 -12.10 1.80 11.45
CA GLU A 153 -13.25 1.12 12.02
C GLU A 153 -13.42 1.41 13.53
N GLU A 154 -12.33 1.38 14.30
CA GLU A 154 -12.37 1.71 15.74
C GLU A 154 -12.65 3.19 16.00
N GLN A 155 -12.14 4.11 15.16
CA GLN A 155 -12.51 5.53 15.23
C GLN A 155 -14.02 5.74 15.01
N TYR A 156 -14.59 5.01 14.06
CA TYR A 156 -16.04 4.96 13.88
C TYR A 156 -16.75 4.38 15.11
N TYR A 157 -16.22 3.32 15.75
CA TYR A 157 -16.78 2.76 16.98
C TYR A 157 -16.70 3.69 18.18
N ILE A 158 -15.81 4.67 18.17
CA ILE A 158 -15.75 5.70 19.20
C ILE A 158 -16.80 6.79 18.94
N GLY A 159 -16.84 7.33 17.72
CA GLY A 159 -17.69 8.47 17.38
C GLY A 159 -19.17 8.12 17.16
N PHE A 160 -19.45 7.00 16.48
CA PHE A 160 -20.80 6.69 16.02
C PHE A 160 -21.81 6.36 17.13
N PRO A 161 -21.46 5.63 18.22
CA PRO A 161 -22.38 5.43 19.32
C PRO A 161 -22.77 6.75 20.00
N ILE A 162 -21.83 7.68 20.15
CA ILE A 162 -22.08 9.02 20.71
C ILE A 162 -23.05 9.78 19.81
N LEU A 163 -22.84 9.76 18.50
CA LEU A 163 -23.76 10.35 17.53
C LEU A 163 -25.18 9.80 17.68
N LEU A 164 -25.37 8.48 17.75
CA LEU A 164 -26.71 7.90 17.92
C LEU A 164 -27.34 8.22 19.28
N MET A 165 -26.55 8.35 20.34
CA MET A 165 -27.05 8.81 21.65
C MET A 165 -27.54 10.26 21.59
N LEU A 166 -26.79 11.16 20.96
CA LEU A 166 -27.21 12.55 20.75
C LEU A 166 -28.48 12.64 19.90
N LEU A 167 -28.65 11.67 18.99
CA LEU A 167 -29.83 11.57 18.14
C LEU A 167 -30.97 10.70 18.73
N ALA A 168 -30.81 10.18 19.95
CA ALA A 168 -31.75 9.23 20.56
C ALA A 168 -33.16 9.80 20.71
N ARG A 169 -33.29 11.10 21.00
CA ARG A 169 -34.58 11.79 21.12
C ARG A 169 -35.35 11.95 19.81
N PHE A 170 -34.69 11.77 18.66
CA PHE A 170 -35.32 11.91 17.36
C PHE A 170 -35.79 10.56 16.82
N GLY A 171 -36.83 10.59 15.98
CA GLY A 171 -37.32 9.40 15.32
C GLY A 171 -36.36 8.86 14.26
N THR A 172 -36.56 7.60 13.87
CA THR A 172 -35.72 6.85 12.91
C THR A 172 -35.44 7.61 11.61
N ARG A 173 -36.43 8.34 11.07
CA ARG A 173 -36.26 9.13 9.83
C ARG A 173 -35.25 10.25 9.98
N THR A 174 -35.29 10.99 11.10
CA THR A 174 -34.33 12.07 11.37
C THR A 174 -32.94 11.51 11.58
N ARG A 175 -32.80 10.42 12.35
CA ARG A 175 -31.51 9.73 12.54
C ARG A 175 -30.91 9.31 11.21
N ALA A 176 -31.70 8.67 10.35
CA ALA A 176 -31.27 8.26 9.03
C ALA A 176 -30.95 9.45 8.12
N GLY A 177 -31.72 10.55 8.18
CA GLY A 177 -31.42 11.78 7.44
C GLY A 177 -30.06 12.37 7.80
N VAL A 178 -29.73 12.43 9.09
CA VAL A 178 -28.41 12.90 9.56
C VAL A 178 -27.29 11.95 9.12
N VAL A 179 -27.47 10.64 9.30
CA VAL A 179 -26.51 9.62 8.85
C VAL A 179 -26.29 9.69 7.33
N ALA A 180 -27.36 9.87 6.55
CA ALA A 180 -27.29 10.01 5.10
C ALA A 180 -26.57 11.30 4.70
N ALA A 181 -26.85 12.43 5.34
CA ALA A 181 -26.18 13.69 5.07
C ALA A 181 -24.66 13.59 5.29
N ILE A 182 -24.24 13.00 6.42
CA ILE A 182 -22.81 12.77 6.71
C ILE A 182 -22.21 11.79 5.70
N GLY A 183 -22.93 10.72 5.34
CA GLY A 183 -22.49 9.74 4.36
C GLY A 183 -22.30 10.36 2.97
N ILE A 184 -23.24 11.20 2.51
CA ILE A 184 -23.16 11.91 1.24
C ILE A 184 -21.99 12.89 1.24
N ALA A 185 -21.80 13.65 2.34
CA ALA A 185 -20.66 14.56 2.46
C ALA A 185 -19.32 13.80 2.39
N SER A 186 -19.22 12.66 3.08
CA SER A 186 -18.05 11.79 3.06
C SER A 186 -17.77 11.20 1.66
N LEU A 187 -18.80 10.70 0.97
CA LEU A 187 -18.68 10.20 -0.41
C LEU A 187 -18.28 11.32 -1.38
N THR A 188 -18.86 12.52 -1.22
CA THR A 188 -18.52 13.68 -2.05
C THR A 188 -17.05 14.05 -1.87
N LEU A 189 -16.58 14.12 -0.62
CA LEU A 189 -15.18 14.38 -0.32
C LEU A 189 -14.27 13.29 -0.91
N CYS A 190 -14.66 12.02 -0.81
CA CYS A 190 -13.95 10.89 -1.40
C CYS A 190 -13.78 11.05 -2.92
N ILE A 191 -14.85 11.37 -3.64
CA ILE A 191 -14.84 11.55 -5.10
C ILE A 191 -13.99 12.77 -5.50
N VAL A 192 -14.14 13.89 -4.80
CA VAL A 192 -13.37 15.11 -5.07
C VAL A 192 -11.86 14.87 -4.86
N MET A 193 -11.50 14.10 -3.83
CA MET A 193 -10.10 13.82 -3.49
C MET A 193 -9.54 12.52 -4.10
N GLN A 194 -10.28 11.82 -4.97
CA GLN A 194 -9.85 10.50 -5.48
C GLN A 194 -8.56 10.52 -6.34
N ARG A 195 -8.18 11.70 -6.85
CA ARG A 195 -6.93 11.92 -7.60
C ARG A 195 -5.80 12.49 -6.74
N ASP A 196 -6.07 12.73 -5.46
CA ASP A 196 -5.06 13.21 -4.53
C ASP A 196 -4.04 12.10 -4.25
N THR A 197 -2.76 12.39 -4.47
CA THR A 197 -1.66 11.46 -4.29
C THR A 197 -1.14 11.43 -2.85
N THR A 198 -1.68 12.27 -1.94
CA THR A 198 -1.26 12.31 -0.53
C THR A 198 -1.71 11.08 0.28
N GLY A 199 -2.57 10.23 -0.26
CA GLY A 199 -3.17 9.11 0.46
C GLY A 199 -4.32 9.50 1.41
N PHE A 200 -4.70 10.78 1.48
CA PHE A 200 -5.81 11.27 2.32
C PHE A 200 -7.11 10.48 2.06
N ALA A 201 -7.47 10.34 0.78
CA ALA A 201 -8.70 9.66 0.37
C ALA A 201 -8.72 8.17 0.77
N PHE A 202 -7.55 7.54 0.82
CA PHE A 202 -7.38 6.12 1.09
C PHE A 202 -7.38 5.80 2.59
N TYR A 203 -6.58 6.53 3.39
CA TYR A 203 -6.34 6.18 4.79
C TYR A 203 -7.33 6.79 5.78
N LEU A 204 -7.92 7.96 5.48
CA LEU A 204 -8.58 8.74 6.53
C LEU A 204 -10.09 8.50 6.62
N LEU A 205 -10.60 8.56 7.86
CA LEU A 205 -12.02 8.36 8.15
C LEU A 205 -12.95 9.33 7.36
N PRO A 206 -12.66 10.63 7.17
CA PRO A 206 -13.59 11.53 6.49
C PRO A 206 -13.99 11.10 5.08
N THR A 207 -13.10 10.44 4.32
CA THR A 207 -13.37 9.95 2.96
C THR A 207 -13.81 8.49 2.90
N ARG A 208 -13.69 7.75 4.01
CA ARG A 208 -14.05 6.33 4.12
C ARG A 208 -15.30 6.08 4.95
N ALA A 209 -15.76 7.06 5.73
CA ALA A 209 -16.91 6.93 6.63
C ALA A 209 -18.21 6.57 5.89
N TRP A 210 -18.39 7.02 4.64
CA TRP A 210 -19.59 6.71 3.86
C TRP A 210 -19.84 5.21 3.67
N GLU A 211 -18.79 4.37 3.59
CA GLU A 211 -18.91 2.90 3.50
C GLU A 211 -19.57 2.31 4.76
N LEU A 212 -19.10 2.75 5.95
CA LEU A 212 -19.67 2.37 7.24
C LEU A 212 -21.10 2.92 7.38
N LEU A 213 -21.32 4.17 6.98
CA LEU A 213 -22.63 4.82 7.08
C LEU A 213 -23.66 4.22 6.11
N ALA A 214 -23.24 3.69 4.96
CA ALA A 214 -24.09 2.95 4.04
C ALA A 214 -24.67 1.70 4.71
N GLY A 215 -23.85 0.93 5.42
CA GLY A 215 -24.31 -0.17 6.28
C GLY A 215 -25.23 0.30 7.41
N ALA A 216 -24.90 1.43 8.04
CA ALA A 216 -25.71 2.03 9.11
C ALA A 216 -27.13 2.40 8.65
N LEU A 217 -27.27 2.98 7.45
CA LEU A 217 -28.56 3.34 6.86
C LEU A 217 -29.48 2.12 6.68
N LEU A 218 -28.93 0.99 6.23
CA LEU A 218 -29.70 -0.26 6.15
C LEU A 218 -30.16 -0.74 7.52
N ALA A 219 -29.31 -0.63 8.54
CA ALA A 219 -29.61 -1.10 9.89
C ALA A 219 -30.67 -0.24 10.60
N LEU A 220 -30.77 1.05 10.27
CA LEU A 220 -31.82 1.94 10.77
C LEU A 220 -33.22 1.61 10.22
N GLY A 221 -33.32 0.73 9.22
CA GLY A 221 -34.62 0.22 8.75
C GLY A 221 -35.45 1.23 7.94
N VAL A 222 -34.81 2.27 7.40
CA VAL A 222 -35.48 3.23 6.50
C VAL A 222 -35.67 2.70 5.09
N VAL A 223 -34.91 1.66 4.71
CA VAL A 223 -35.08 0.97 3.42
C VAL A 223 -36.22 -0.05 3.55
N PRO A 224 -37.31 0.07 2.78
CA PRO A 224 -38.44 -0.84 2.85
C PRO A 224 -38.04 -2.28 2.57
N ALA A 225 -38.64 -3.23 3.28
CA ALA A 225 -38.40 -4.65 3.02
C ALA A 225 -38.91 -5.07 1.64
N ILE A 226 -38.07 -5.78 0.88
CA ILE A 226 -38.46 -6.34 -0.42
C ILE A 226 -39.43 -7.51 -0.18
N GLN A 227 -40.70 -7.29 -0.51
CA GLN A 227 -41.78 -8.28 -0.30
C GLN A 227 -41.70 -9.44 -1.31
N LYS A 228 -41.41 -9.13 -2.58
CA LYS A 228 -41.41 -10.10 -3.67
C LYS A 228 -40.13 -10.93 -3.66
N ARG A 229 -40.25 -12.26 -3.53
CA ARG A 229 -39.11 -13.18 -3.49
C ARG A 229 -38.19 -13.07 -4.71
N TRP A 230 -38.74 -13.02 -5.92
CA TRP A 230 -37.93 -12.91 -7.14
C TRP A 230 -37.09 -11.62 -7.17
N LEU A 231 -37.60 -10.52 -6.62
CA LEU A 231 -36.86 -9.27 -6.53
C LEU A 231 -35.73 -9.35 -5.51
N ARG A 232 -35.93 -10.09 -4.40
CA ARG A 232 -34.84 -10.38 -3.45
C ARG A 232 -33.73 -11.22 -4.08
N GLU A 233 -34.11 -12.24 -4.84
CA GLU A 233 -33.17 -13.08 -5.60
C GLU A 233 -32.37 -12.20 -6.59
N ALA A 234 -33.05 -11.37 -7.38
CA ALA A 234 -32.42 -10.47 -8.34
C ALA A 234 -31.45 -9.48 -7.66
N VAL A 235 -31.87 -8.84 -6.57
CA VAL A 235 -31.03 -7.91 -5.80
C VAL A 235 -29.82 -8.63 -5.20
N ALA A 236 -30.01 -9.83 -4.63
CA ALA A 236 -28.91 -10.59 -4.05
C ALA A 236 -27.90 -11.04 -5.10
N TRP A 237 -28.35 -11.56 -6.24
CA TRP A 237 -27.44 -11.94 -7.33
C TRP A 237 -26.76 -10.75 -7.98
N ALA A 238 -27.46 -9.62 -8.16
CA ALA A 238 -26.84 -8.37 -8.60
C ALA A 238 -25.74 -7.92 -7.64
N GLY A 239 -25.95 -8.08 -6.32
CA GLY A 239 -24.93 -7.79 -5.32
C GLY A 239 -23.70 -8.70 -5.41
N LEU A 240 -23.90 -10.01 -5.61
CA LEU A 240 -22.80 -10.95 -5.86
C LEU A 240 -22.02 -10.60 -7.14
N LEU A 241 -22.72 -10.28 -8.23
CA LEU A 241 -22.11 -9.92 -9.50
C LEU A 241 -21.33 -8.59 -9.41
N ALA A 242 -21.83 -7.61 -8.67
CA ALA A 242 -21.13 -6.34 -8.45
C ALA A 242 -19.81 -6.54 -7.67
N ILE A 243 -19.84 -7.35 -6.59
CA ILE A 243 -18.64 -7.68 -5.82
C ILE A 243 -17.67 -8.52 -6.67
N GLY A 244 -18.16 -9.57 -7.34
CA GLY A 244 -17.34 -10.43 -8.19
C GLY A 244 -16.70 -9.65 -9.35
N GLY A 245 -17.47 -8.78 -10.01
CA GLY A 245 -16.97 -7.90 -11.05
C GLY A 245 -15.87 -6.96 -10.55
N ALA A 246 -16.06 -6.32 -9.39
CA ALA A 246 -15.03 -5.46 -8.79
C ALA A 246 -13.74 -6.25 -8.47
N VAL A 247 -13.86 -7.46 -7.91
CA VAL A 247 -12.69 -8.31 -7.59
C VAL A 247 -11.92 -8.74 -8.83
N LEU A 248 -12.62 -9.12 -9.90
CA LEU A 248 -12.02 -9.71 -11.10
C LEU A 248 -11.55 -8.66 -12.13
N LEU A 249 -12.20 -7.50 -12.20
CA LEU A 249 -11.98 -6.49 -13.24
C LEU A 249 -11.16 -5.29 -12.76
N TYR A 250 -11.14 -4.99 -11.46
CA TYR A 250 -10.35 -3.88 -10.96
C TYR A 250 -8.87 -4.26 -10.87
N ASP A 251 -8.02 -3.25 -10.98
CA ASP A 251 -6.58 -3.38 -11.00
C ASP A 251 -5.92 -2.14 -10.38
N ARG A 252 -4.58 -2.12 -10.40
CA ARG A 252 -3.76 -0.98 -9.92
C ARG A 252 -3.99 0.33 -10.68
N ASN A 253 -4.63 0.31 -11.85
CA ASN A 253 -4.92 1.50 -12.64
C ASN A 253 -6.31 2.07 -12.36
N THR A 254 -7.16 1.30 -11.68
CA THR A 254 -8.49 1.72 -11.27
C THR A 254 -8.37 2.84 -10.24
N LEU A 255 -8.96 4.01 -10.53
CA LEU A 255 -9.03 5.11 -9.57
C LEU A 255 -9.92 4.71 -8.38
N PHE A 256 -9.29 4.49 -7.24
CA PHE A 256 -9.93 3.92 -6.06
C PHE A 256 -9.53 4.70 -4.78
N PRO A 257 -10.43 4.88 -3.79
CA PRO A 257 -11.80 4.37 -3.69
C PRO A 257 -12.82 5.07 -4.58
N GLY A 258 -13.00 6.39 -4.45
CA GLY A 258 -13.79 7.23 -5.36
C GLY A 258 -15.11 6.61 -5.84
N VAL A 259 -15.42 6.80 -7.12
CA VAL A 259 -16.62 6.22 -7.76
C VAL A 259 -16.54 4.69 -7.84
N ALA A 260 -15.35 4.12 -8.02
CA ALA A 260 -15.16 2.68 -8.20
C ALA A 260 -15.60 1.87 -6.96
N ALA A 261 -15.49 2.45 -5.75
CA ALA A 261 -15.93 1.83 -4.50
C ALA A 261 -17.47 1.70 -4.38
N LEU A 262 -18.27 2.38 -5.21
CA LEU A 262 -19.72 2.22 -5.21
C LEU A 262 -20.15 0.78 -5.51
N ALA A 263 -19.51 0.11 -6.46
CA ALA A 263 -19.86 -1.26 -6.84
C ALA A 263 -19.77 -2.27 -5.68
N PRO A 264 -18.61 -2.42 -4.97
CA PRO A 264 -18.52 -3.32 -3.82
C PRO A 264 -19.41 -2.89 -2.66
N VAL A 265 -19.58 -1.58 -2.41
CA VAL A 265 -20.42 -1.07 -1.31
C VAL A 265 -21.91 -1.35 -1.55
N LEU A 266 -22.42 -0.97 -2.71
CA LEU A 266 -23.81 -1.25 -3.09
C LEU A 266 -24.07 -2.75 -3.21
N GLY A 267 -23.08 -3.53 -3.66
CA GLY A 267 -23.17 -4.99 -3.70
C GLY A 267 -23.30 -5.60 -2.30
N ALA A 268 -22.50 -5.15 -1.34
CA ALA A 268 -22.60 -5.56 0.05
C ALA A 268 -23.94 -5.16 0.68
N MET A 269 -24.42 -3.94 0.42
CA MET A 269 -25.74 -3.47 0.84
C MET A 269 -26.87 -4.35 0.28
N ALA A 270 -26.81 -4.64 -1.02
CA ALA A 270 -27.78 -5.49 -1.71
C ALA A 270 -27.83 -6.91 -1.10
N LEU A 271 -26.68 -7.47 -0.73
CA LEU A 271 -26.63 -8.77 -0.06
C LEU A 271 -27.14 -8.72 1.37
N LEU A 272 -26.76 -7.71 2.15
CA LEU A 272 -27.27 -7.56 3.52
C LEU A 272 -28.79 -7.44 3.58
N HIS A 273 -29.39 -6.80 2.58
CA HIS A 273 -30.83 -6.54 2.49
C HIS A 273 -31.61 -7.67 1.79
N GLY A 274 -31.14 -8.14 0.64
CA GLY A 274 -31.85 -9.08 -0.24
C GLY A 274 -31.60 -10.56 0.07
N ALA A 275 -30.39 -10.93 0.51
CA ALA A 275 -29.95 -12.32 0.57
C ALA A 275 -30.74 -13.27 1.51
N PRO A 276 -31.29 -12.85 2.67
CA PRO A 276 -31.93 -13.80 3.58
C PRO A 276 -33.01 -14.64 2.86
N GLY A 277 -33.06 -15.96 3.05
CA GLY A 277 -34.08 -16.82 2.41
C GLY A 277 -34.00 -16.97 0.87
N THR A 278 -33.02 -16.37 0.20
CA THR A 278 -32.79 -16.49 -1.26
C THR A 278 -31.81 -17.62 -1.59
N SER A 279 -31.67 -17.96 -2.87
CA SER A 279 -30.63 -18.88 -3.37
C SER A 279 -29.21 -18.36 -3.11
N ALA A 280 -28.96 -17.07 -3.39
CA ALA A 280 -27.70 -16.40 -3.08
C ALA A 280 -27.38 -16.45 -1.58
N GLY A 281 -28.37 -16.20 -0.71
CA GLY A 281 -28.20 -16.33 0.74
C GLY A 281 -27.90 -17.75 1.20
N ARG A 282 -28.48 -18.77 0.56
CA ARG A 282 -28.14 -20.19 0.83
C ARG A 282 -26.71 -20.51 0.40
N ALA A 283 -26.25 -19.99 -0.74
CA ALA A 283 -24.86 -20.12 -1.17
C ALA A 283 -23.89 -19.48 -0.17
N LEU A 284 -24.18 -18.27 0.31
CA LEU A 284 -23.39 -17.62 1.36
C LEU A 284 -23.40 -18.38 2.68
N ALA A 285 -24.51 -19.04 3.02
CA ALA A 285 -24.64 -19.81 4.26
C ALA A 285 -23.96 -21.20 4.20
N LEU A 286 -23.30 -21.57 3.10
CA LEU A 286 -22.58 -22.83 2.99
C LEU A 286 -21.53 -22.99 4.11
N PRO A 287 -21.38 -24.19 4.70
CA PRO A 287 -20.49 -24.39 5.84
C PRO A 287 -19.05 -23.91 5.66
N PRO A 288 -18.38 -24.09 4.51
CA PRO A 288 -17.01 -23.58 4.31
C PRO A 288 -16.92 -22.06 4.39
N LEU A 289 -17.86 -21.34 3.74
CA LEU A 289 -17.89 -19.88 3.78
C LEU A 289 -18.22 -19.36 5.18
N VAL A 290 -19.17 -19.99 5.87
CA VAL A 290 -19.46 -19.64 7.26
C VAL A 290 -18.22 -19.86 8.15
N GLY A 291 -17.52 -20.98 7.99
CA GLY A 291 -16.29 -21.27 8.73
C GLY A 291 -15.21 -20.19 8.56
N ILE A 292 -14.99 -19.76 7.31
CA ILE A 292 -14.06 -18.66 6.99
C ILE A 292 -14.55 -17.33 7.58
N GLY A 293 -15.86 -17.06 7.49
CA GLY A 293 -16.50 -15.89 8.09
C GLY A 293 -16.33 -15.79 9.60
N LEU A 294 -16.36 -16.93 10.30
CA LEU A 294 -16.15 -17.00 11.74
C LEU A 294 -14.73 -16.62 12.14
N ILE A 295 -13.72 -17.09 11.39
CA ILE A 295 -12.30 -16.78 11.64
C ILE A 295 -11.82 -15.49 10.97
N SER A 296 -12.69 -14.78 10.24
CA SER A 296 -12.29 -13.69 9.32
C SER A 296 -11.46 -12.59 9.99
N TYR A 297 -11.71 -12.32 11.28
CA TYR A 297 -10.96 -11.32 12.03
C TYR A 297 -9.53 -11.79 12.32
N SER A 298 -9.36 -13.01 12.80
CA SER A 298 -8.02 -13.58 13.00
C SER A 298 -7.29 -13.75 11.66
N LEU A 299 -7.98 -14.13 10.60
CA LEU A 299 -7.39 -14.20 9.25
C LEU A 299 -6.93 -12.83 8.76
N TYR A 300 -7.75 -11.79 8.98
CA TYR A 300 -7.38 -10.41 8.70
C TYR A 300 -6.10 -9.98 9.43
N LEU A 301 -5.96 -10.30 10.71
CA LEU A 301 -4.77 -9.95 11.47
C LEU A 301 -3.51 -10.65 10.99
N TRP A 302 -3.58 -11.96 10.76
CA TRP A 302 -2.40 -12.80 10.57
C TRP A 302 -1.94 -12.97 9.12
N HIS A 303 -2.82 -12.81 8.12
CA HIS A 303 -2.41 -13.05 6.73
C HIS A 303 -1.30 -12.10 6.27
N TRP A 304 -1.45 -10.80 6.55
CA TRP A 304 -0.52 -9.79 6.05
C TRP A 304 0.88 -9.89 6.67
N PRO A 305 1.05 -10.01 8.01
CA PRO A 305 2.37 -10.22 8.60
C PRO A 305 3.05 -11.48 8.06
N LEU A 306 2.30 -12.58 7.86
CA LEU A 306 2.87 -13.82 7.32
C LEU A 306 3.37 -13.64 5.88
N ILE A 307 2.61 -12.94 5.04
CA ILE A 307 3.03 -12.59 3.68
C ILE A 307 4.28 -11.72 3.72
N VAL A 308 4.22 -10.59 4.43
CA VAL A 308 5.32 -9.61 4.54
C VAL A 308 6.60 -10.25 5.07
N PHE A 309 6.55 -10.99 6.17
CA PHE A 309 7.75 -11.64 6.71
C PHE A 309 8.33 -12.70 5.76
N THR A 310 7.49 -13.39 5.00
CA THR A 310 7.97 -14.39 4.03
C THR A 310 8.64 -13.71 2.83
N GLU A 311 8.02 -12.68 2.26
CA GLU A 311 8.61 -11.91 1.16
C GLU A 311 9.88 -11.17 1.61
N TYR A 312 9.88 -10.66 2.84
CA TYR A 312 11.08 -10.07 3.44
C TYR A 312 12.21 -11.09 3.57
N ALA A 313 11.93 -12.29 4.09
CA ALA A 313 12.95 -13.32 4.31
C ALA A 313 13.46 -13.97 3.02
N THR A 314 12.68 -13.93 1.94
CA THR A 314 13.03 -14.54 0.65
C THR A 314 13.45 -13.52 -0.41
N ASP A 315 13.32 -12.24 -0.12
CA ASP A 315 13.53 -11.11 -1.04
C ASP A 315 12.63 -11.12 -2.29
N LEU A 316 11.67 -12.04 -2.38
CA LEU A 316 10.88 -12.28 -3.58
C LEU A 316 9.38 -12.28 -3.26
N PRO A 317 8.54 -11.80 -4.20
CA PRO A 317 7.09 -11.93 -4.08
C PRO A 317 6.65 -13.40 -3.99
N LEU A 318 5.54 -13.64 -3.29
CA LEU A 318 4.99 -14.99 -3.16
C LEU A 318 4.65 -15.62 -4.51
N SER A 319 5.26 -16.77 -4.80
CA SER A 319 5.03 -17.56 -6.00
C SER A 319 5.02 -19.06 -5.72
N GLY A 320 4.50 -19.85 -6.67
CA GLY A 320 4.55 -21.32 -6.65
C GLY A 320 4.15 -21.96 -5.31
N GLY A 321 5.02 -22.84 -4.80
CA GLY A 321 4.81 -23.57 -3.55
C GLY A 321 4.80 -22.67 -2.31
N THR A 322 5.64 -21.62 -2.27
CA THR A 322 5.70 -20.68 -1.14
C THR A 322 4.37 -19.96 -0.95
N ARG A 323 3.72 -19.55 -2.04
CA ARG A 323 2.38 -18.95 -1.99
C ARG A 323 1.36 -19.88 -1.36
N ILE A 324 1.33 -21.15 -1.79
CA ILE A 324 0.39 -22.14 -1.26
C ILE A 324 0.65 -22.38 0.23
N ALA A 325 1.93 -22.49 0.62
CA ALA A 325 2.34 -22.67 2.01
C ALA A 325 1.90 -21.48 2.90
N VAL A 326 2.11 -20.24 2.46
CA VAL A 326 1.71 -19.04 3.22
C VAL A 326 0.19 -18.91 3.32
N LEU A 327 -0.57 -19.23 2.27
CA LEU A 327 -2.03 -19.26 2.31
C LEU A 327 -2.55 -20.29 3.33
N ALA A 328 -1.98 -21.50 3.31
CA ALA A 328 -2.32 -22.55 4.27
C ALA A 328 -1.94 -22.15 5.71
N ALA A 329 -0.74 -21.59 5.90
CA ALA A 329 -0.28 -21.08 7.19
C ALA A 329 -1.18 -19.95 7.72
N SER A 330 -1.62 -19.04 6.85
CA SER A 330 -2.53 -17.94 7.21
C SER A 330 -3.86 -18.48 7.73
N LEU A 331 -4.45 -19.48 7.07
CA LEU A 331 -5.68 -20.13 7.52
C LEU A 331 -5.48 -20.90 8.84
N ALA A 332 -4.37 -21.63 8.97
CA ALA A 332 -4.06 -22.40 10.16
C ALA A 332 -3.84 -21.49 11.39
N VAL A 333 -2.99 -20.47 11.27
CA VAL A 333 -2.72 -19.50 12.34
C VAL A 333 -3.98 -18.70 12.68
N ALA A 334 -4.79 -18.32 11.68
CA ALA A 334 -6.07 -17.66 11.92
C ALA A 334 -7.03 -18.53 12.73
N TRP A 335 -7.14 -19.82 12.38
CA TRP A 335 -7.96 -20.76 13.12
C TRP A 335 -7.46 -20.97 14.55
N LEU A 336 -6.14 -21.12 14.74
CA LEU A 336 -5.53 -21.24 16.06
C LEU A 336 -5.79 -20.00 16.93
N SER A 337 -5.54 -18.80 16.38
CA SER A 337 -5.80 -17.52 17.03
C SER A 337 -7.28 -17.40 17.41
N TRP A 338 -8.19 -17.71 16.49
CA TRP A 338 -9.62 -17.68 16.76
C TRP A 338 -10.02 -18.65 17.88
N ARG A 339 -9.54 -19.91 17.81
CA ARG A 339 -9.95 -20.99 18.71
C ARG A 339 -9.38 -20.86 20.11
N PHE A 340 -8.15 -20.39 20.24
CA PHE A 340 -7.39 -20.37 21.50
C PHE A 340 -7.20 -18.97 22.10
N VAL A 341 -7.42 -17.90 21.33
CA VAL A 341 -7.26 -16.53 21.82
C VAL A 341 -8.58 -15.77 21.74
N GLU A 342 -9.23 -15.72 20.58
CA GLU A 342 -10.47 -14.94 20.44
C GLU A 342 -11.62 -15.57 21.24
N GLN A 343 -11.90 -16.86 21.05
CA GLN A 343 -13.04 -17.52 21.68
C GLN A 343 -12.99 -17.51 23.23
N PRO A 344 -11.86 -17.82 23.89
CA PRO A 344 -11.81 -17.81 25.35
C PRO A 344 -12.08 -16.42 25.97
N PHE A 345 -11.65 -15.34 25.30
CA PHE A 345 -11.87 -13.97 25.79
C PHE A 345 -13.29 -13.46 25.52
N ARG A 346 -13.97 -14.02 24.52
CA ARG A 346 -15.38 -13.74 24.22
C ARG A 346 -16.34 -14.37 25.23
N ASP A 347 -15.93 -15.41 25.94
CA ASP A 347 -16.71 -16.02 27.01
C ASP A 347 -16.73 -15.12 28.27
N SER A 348 -17.88 -14.50 28.53
CA SER A 348 -18.07 -13.61 29.69
C SER A 348 -18.04 -14.34 31.02
N ALA A 349 -18.25 -15.66 31.05
CA ALA A 349 -18.14 -16.46 32.28
C ALA A 349 -16.67 -16.68 32.66
N ARG A 350 -15.79 -16.88 31.68
CA ARG A 350 -14.34 -17.04 31.90
C ARG A 350 -13.64 -15.71 32.15
N MET A 351 -14.05 -14.67 31.43
CA MET A 351 -13.46 -13.34 31.53
C MET A 351 -14.54 -12.37 31.98
N PRO A 352 -14.64 -11.97 33.26
CA PRO A 352 -15.62 -10.96 33.66
C PRO A 352 -15.23 -9.57 33.13
N PRO A 353 -16.18 -8.61 33.03
CA PRO A 353 -15.93 -7.28 32.46
C PRO A 353 -14.70 -6.56 33.02
N ARG A 354 -14.53 -6.56 34.36
CA ARG A 354 -13.40 -5.92 35.04
C ARG A 354 -12.05 -6.51 34.60
N THR A 355 -11.99 -7.83 34.38
CA THR A 355 -10.78 -8.52 33.92
C THR A 355 -10.43 -8.11 32.50
N ILE A 356 -11.42 -7.97 31.61
CA ILE A 356 -11.20 -7.52 30.23
C ILE A 356 -10.65 -6.09 30.19
N PHE A 357 -11.20 -5.16 30.97
CA PHE A 357 -10.68 -3.80 31.03
C PHE A 357 -9.24 -3.75 31.57
N ARG A 358 -8.95 -4.50 32.63
CA ARG A 358 -7.58 -4.61 33.18
C ARG A 358 -6.60 -5.22 32.18
N PHE A 359 -6.99 -6.32 31.54
CA PHE A 359 -6.20 -6.97 30.49
C PHE A 359 -5.93 -6.01 29.34
N THR A 360 -6.96 -5.32 28.86
CA THR A 360 -6.84 -4.35 27.75
C THR A 360 -5.89 -3.22 28.12
N GLY A 361 -6.07 -2.60 29.30
CA GLY A 361 -5.18 -1.54 29.77
C GLY A 361 -3.74 -2.01 29.96
N ALA A 362 -3.53 -3.20 30.54
CA ALA A 362 -2.20 -3.77 30.73
C ALA A 362 -1.53 -4.15 29.40
N ALA A 363 -2.26 -4.75 28.46
CA ALA A 363 -1.77 -5.10 27.14
C ALA A 363 -1.37 -3.84 26.35
N MET A 364 -2.22 -2.81 26.35
CA MET A 364 -1.90 -1.54 25.71
C MET A 364 -0.68 -0.88 26.35
N ALA A 365 -0.61 -0.82 27.69
CA ALA A 365 0.53 -0.25 28.40
C ALA A 365 1.83 -0.99 28.07
N LEU A 366 1.80 -2.32 28.06
CA LEU A 366 2.95 -3.16 27.69
C LEU A 366 3.39 -2.90 26.24
N LEU A 367 2.45 -2.93 25.29
CA LEU A 367 2.75 -2.71 23.87
C LEU A 367 3.29 -1.31 23.60
N CYS A 368 2.72 -0.28 24.23
CA CYS A 368 3.25 1.08 24.16
C CYS A 368 4.65 1.15 24.76
N ALA A 369 4.88 0.56 25.94
CA ALA A 369 6.19 0.56 26.58
C ALA A 369 7.25 -0.16 25.74
N LEU A 370 6.94 -1.33 25.18
CA LEU A 370 7.83 -2.08 24.29
C LEU A 370 8.13 -1.30 23.01
N SER A 371 7.12 -0.69 22.41
CA SER A 371 7.28 0.12 21.20
C SER A 371 8.16 1.35 21.47
N LEU A 372 7.91 2.06 22.57
CA LEU A 372 8.72 3.22 22.98
C LEU A 372 10.15 2.82 23.34
N ALA A 373 10.36 1.68 24.01
CA ALA A 373 11.68 1.17 24.31
C ALA A 373 12.47 0.84 23.03
N LEU A 374 11.84 0.16 22.06
CA LEU A 374 12.46 -0.12 20.77
C LEU A 374 12.77 1.16 19.98
N LEU A 375 11.90 2.17 20.04
CA LEU A 375 12.18 3.49 19.46
C LEU A 375 13.38 4.16 20.10
N ALA A 376 13.49 4.11 21.43
CA ALA A 376 14.61 4.69 22.17
C ALA A 376 15.93 3.96 21.90
N MET A 377 15.90 2.64 21.68
CA MET A 377 17.05 1.84 21.27
C MET A 377 17.53 2.13 19.85
N GLY A 378 16.67 2.71 19.01
CA GLY A 378 16.95 2.98 17.61
C GLY A 378 17.04 1.70 16.76
N PRO A 379 17.73 1.74 15.61
CA PRO A 379 17.71 0.66 14.61
C PRO A 379 18.48 -0.62 15.05
N TRP A 380 19.11 -0.61 16.23
CA TRP A 380 19.83 -1.74 16.82
C TRP A 380 20.78 -2.44 15.82
N PRO A 381 21.83 -1.76 15.32
CA PRO A 381 22.75 -2.33 14.33
C PRO A 381 23.73 -3.36 14.92
N SER A 382 24.00 -3.31 16.23
CA SER A 382 24.99 -4.15 16.92
C SER A 382 24.71 -5.65 16.90
N ARG A 383 23.51 -6.06 16.48
CA ARG A 383 23.11 -7.47 16.30
C ARG A 383 23.51 -8.06 14.93
N PHE A 384 24.14 -7.26 14.07
CA PHE A 384 24.64 -7.72 12.77
C PHE A 384 26.17 -7.59 12.65
N ALA A 385 26.75 -8.50 11.87
CA ALA A 385 28.18 -8.44 11.54
C ALA A 385 28.49 -7.23 10.64
N PRO A 386 29.73 -6.69 10.68
CA PRO A 386 30.13 -5.55 9.84
C PRO A 386 29.88 -5.76 8.34
N ALA A 387 30.05 -6.98 7.83
CA ALA A 387 29.79 -7.30 6.42
C ALA A 387 28.33 -7.05 6.02
N VAL A 388 27.37 -7.38 6.88
CA VAL A 388 25.95 -7.11 6.67
C VAL A 388 25.66 -5.61 6.67
N LEU A 389 26.24 -4.88 7.63
CA LEU A 389 26.06 -3.43 7.75
C LEU A 389 26.66 -2.67 6.55
N ALA A 390 27.78 -3.16 6.01
CA ALA A 390 28.40 -2.59 4.82
C ALA A 390 27.46 -2.65 3.59
N GLN A 391 26.71 -3.74 3.41
CA GLN A 391 25.75 -3.85 2.32
C GLN A 391 24.55 -2.90 2.50
N ILE A 392 24.03 -2.78 3.72
CA ILE A 392 22.87 -1.92 3.99
C ILE A 392 23.20 -0.44 3.85
N ALA A 393 24.47 -0.07 4.07
CA ALA A 393 24.94 1.30 3.85
C ALA A 393 24.71 1.78 2.40
N GLY A 394 24.60 0.86 1.43
CA GLY A 394 24.25 1.17 0.04
C GLY A 394 22.92 1.90 -0.12
N ARG A 395 21.95 1.73 0.79
CA ARG A 395 20.68 2.51 0.79
C ARG A 395 20.90 4.02 0.98
N ASN A 396 22.01 4.39 1.60
CA ASN A 396 22.39 5.77 1.84
C ASN A 396 23.44 6.28 0.84
N ASP A 397 23.90 5.44 -0.09
CA ASP A 397 24.83 5.83 -1.16
C ASP A 397 24.08 6.54 -2.29
N ILE A 398 23.49 7.68 -1.93
CA ILE A 398 22.69 8.55 -2.80
C ILE A 398 23.39 9.91 -2.97
N SER A 399 23.03 10.64 -4.03
CA SER A 399 23.58 11.99 -4.23
C SER A 399 23.29 12.89 -3.01
N PRO A 400 24.31 13.55 -2.43
CA PRO A 400 24.11 14.50 -1.33
C PRO A 400 23.23 15.69 -1.74
N ASP A 401 23.17 15.99 -3.04
CA ASP A 401 22.38 17.07 -3.60
C ASP A 401 20.95 16.65 -3.98
N ARG A 402 20.59 15.35 -3.89
CA ARG A 402 19.28 14.81 -4.31
C ARG A 402 18.13 15.61 -3.73
N LYS A 403 18.14 15.91 -2.42
CA LYS A 403 17.06 16.67 -1.76
C LYS A 403 16.94 18.10 -2.27
N ARG A 404 18.07 18.73 -2.61
CA ARG A 404 18.12 20.12 -3.10
C ARG A 404 17.69 20.19 -4.56
N CYS A 405 18.11 19.24 -5.38
CA CYS A 405 18.05 19.34 -6.84
C CYS A 405 16.88 18.59 -7.46
N HIS A 406 16.52 17.42 -6.94
CA HIS A 406 15.44 16.62 -7.50
C HIS A 406 14.06 17.28 -7.30
N ASP A 407 13.25 17.31 -8.35
CA ASP A 407 11.92 17.96 -8.39
C ASP A 407 11.93 19.47 -8.04
N SER A 408 13.11 20.10 -7.93
CA SER A 408 13.25 21.49 -7.48
C SER A 408 12.60 22.49 -8.45
N TYR A 409 12.78 22.27 -9.75
CA TYR A 409 12.17 23.08 -10.81
C TYR A 409 10.64 23.04 -10.77
N MET A 410 10.06 21.87 -10.47
CA MET A 410 8.61 21.71 -10.31
C MET A 410 8.03 22.49 -9.13
N ARG A 411 8.90 22.89 -8.20
CA ARG A 411 8.60 23.74 -7.05
C ARG A 411 9.01 25.21 -7.28
N GLY A 412 9.39 25.58 -8.51
CA GLY A 412 9.78 26.95 -8.87
C GLY A 412 11.17 27.37 -8.40
N ALA A 413 12.04 26.42 -8.04
CA ALA A 413 13.41 26.74 -7.66
C ALA A 413 14.28 27.13 -8.87
N THR A 414 15.40 27.82 -8.60
CA THR A 414 16.43 28.11 -9.61
C THR A 414 17.06 26.82 -10.16
N PRO A 415 17.66 26.84 -11.36
CA PRO A 415 18.35 25.67 -11.92
C PRO A 415 19.42 25.14 -10.95
N CYS A 416 19.36 23.83 -10.65
CA CYS A 416 20.42 23.21 -9.85
C CYS A 416 21.67 23.03 -10.71
N ILE A 417 22.70 23.82 -10.40
CA ILE A 417 24.02 23.74 -11.05
C ILE A 417 24.94 22.88 -10.18
N LEU A 418 25.58 21.89 -10.79
CA LEU A 418 26.53 20.98 -10.15
C LEU A 418 27.88 21.05 -10.89
N GLY A 419 28.99 20.89 -10.17
CA GLY A 419 30.35 20.89 -10.74
C GLY A 419 31.22 22.02 -10.23
N ALA A 420 32.06 22.60 -11.10
CA ALA A 420 32.88 23.78 -10.82
C ALA A 420 32.02 25.07 -10.76
N PRO A 421 32.48 26.14 -10.08
CA PRO A 421 31.76 27.42 -10.01
C PRO A 421 31.91 28.24 -11.30
N VAL A 422 31.56 27.64 -12.44
CA VAL A 422 31.58 28.23 -13.78
C VAL A 422 30.20 28.14 -14.40
N ARG A 423 29.98 28.86 -15.51
CA ARG A 423 28.73 28.76 -16.27
C ARG A 423 28.60 27.33 -16.83
N PRO A 424 27.45 26.65 -16.64
CA PRO A 424 27.27 25.29 -17.12
C PRO A 424 27.22 25.22 -18.63
N ASP A 425 27.90 24.22 -19.20
CA ASP A 425 27.91 23.94 -20.63
C ASP A 425 27.19 22.63 -21.00
N ALA A 426 26.59 21.98 -20.00
CA ALA A 426 25.79 20.78 -20.15
C ALA A 426 24.55 20.76 -19.25
N MET A 427 23.60 19.89 -19.58
CA MET A 427 22.42 19.61 -18.75
C MET A 427 22.15 18.12 -18.71
N LEU A 428 21.86 17.56 -17.54
CA LEU A 428 21.16 16.29 -17.41
C LEU A 428 19.67 16.55 -17.26
N TRP A 429 18.89 16.07 -18.24
CA TRP A 429 17.43 16.10 -18.23
C TRP A 429 16.91 14.69 -18.08
N GLY A 430 16.14 14.43 -17.01
CA GLY A 430 15.69 13.07 -16.71
C GLY A 430 14.61 12.94 -15.66
N ASP A 431 14.38 11.70 -15.22
CA ASP A 431 13.58 11.40 -14.03
C ASP A 431 14.46 11.12 -12.81
N SER A 432 13.92 10.45 -11.79
CA SER A 432 14.67 10.08 -10.58
C SER A 432 15.89 9.18 -10.83
N HIS A 433 15.98 8.49 -11.96
CA HIS A 433 17.15 7.69 -12.35
C HIS A 433 18.32 8.56 -12.84
N GLY A 434 18.06 9.82 -13.17
CA GLY A 434 19.08 10.77 -13.60
C GLY A 434 19.88 11.40 -12.46
N VAL A 435 19.42 11.30 -11.21
CA VAL A 435 19.96 12.08 -10.08
C VAL A 435 21.38 11.65 -9.72
N GLU A 436 21.60 10.37 -9.47
CA GLU A 436 22.92 9.84 -9.09
C GLU A 436 23.90 9.91 -10.28
N LEU A 437 23.39 9.75 -11.51
CA LEU A 437 24.17 9.97 -12.74
C LEU A 437 24.62 11.42 -12.88
N ALA A 438 23.75 12.40 -12.60
CA ALA A 438 24.09 13.82 -12.62
C ALA A 438 25.18 14.16 -11.61
N HIS A 439 25.11 13.56 -10.41
CA HIS A 439 26.12 13.75 -9.38
C HIS A 439 27.50 13.24 -9.82
N VAL A 440 27.58 12.05 -10.40
CA VAL A 440 28.85 11.50 -10.90
C VAL A 440 29.39 12.31 -12.08
N LEU A 441 28.54 12.64 -13.06
CA LEU A 441 28.92 13.52 -14.18
C LEU A 441 29.44 14.88 -13.70
N ALA A 442 28.87 15.42 -12.61
CA ALA A 442 29.32 16.67 -12.02
C ALA A 442 30.68 16.56 -11.33
N GLN A 443 31.01 15.40 -10.75
CA GLN A 443 32.35 15.14 -10.20
C GLN A 443 33.39 15.17 -11.31
N ASP A 444 33.12 14.49 -12.43
CA ASP A 444 34.00 14.45 -13.60
C ASP A 444 34.12 15.84 -14.26
N ALA A 445 33.00 16.55 -14.42
CA ALA A 445 32.98 17.91 -14.94
C ALA A 445 33.80 18.85 -14.05
N ARG A 446 33.67 18.75 -12.72
CA ARG A 446 34.45 19.57 -11.79
C ARG A 446 35.95 19.34 -11.91
N ALA A 447 36.38 18.09 -12.10
CA ALA A 447 37.78 17.76 -12.34
C ALA A 447 38.32 18.39 -13.64
N GLN A 448 37.45 18.67 -14.60
CA GLN A 448 37.76 19.33 -15.88
C GLN A 448 37.50 20.85 -15.85
N GLY A 449 37.13 21.42 -14.70
CA GLY A 449 36.79 22.84 -14.58
C GLY A 449 35.45 23.23 -15.23
N GLN A 450 34.54 22.28 -15.43
CA GLN A 450 33.22 22.43 -16.04
C GLN A 450 32.08 22.24 -15.03
N SER A 451 30.86 22.55 -15.45
CA SER A 451 29.63 22.36 -14.65
C SER A 451 28.44 21.98 -15.54
N LEU A 452 27.42 21.38 -14.93
CA LEU A 452 26.17 21.04 -15.61
C LEU A 452 24.94 21.43 -14.78
N ILE A 453 23.80 21.49 -15.45
CA ILE A 453 22.49 21.66 -14.81
C ILE A 453 21.85 20.29 -14.59
N GLU A 454 21.39 20.00 -13.37
CA GLU A 454 20.49 18.87 -13.11
C GLU A 454 19.02 19.32 -13.25
N ARG A 455 18.27 18.66 -14.13
CA ARG A 455 16.81 18.78 -14.25
C ARG A 455 16.16 17.40 -14.23
N THR A 456 15.88 16.93 -13.02
CA THR A 456 15.26 15.63 -12.78
C THR A 456 13.86 15.79 -12.19
N THR A 457 12.90 14.98 -12.65
CA THR A 457 11.51 15.01 -12.13
C THR A 457 10.93 13.60 -11.94
N SER A 458 10.39 13.33 -10.76
CA SER A 458 9.83 12.03 -10.38
C SER A 458 8.81 11.51 -11.41
N SER A 459 9.01 10.29 -11.91
CA SER A 459 8.11 9.63 -12.89
C SER A 459 7.86 10.45 -14.17
N CYS A 460 8.78 11.35 -14.53
CA CYS A 460 8.66 12.22 -15.68
C CYS A 460 9.88 12.04 -16.60
N PRO A 461 9.83 11.12 -17.58
CA PRO A 461 10.93 10.91 -18.51
C PRO A 461 11.13 12.15 -19.39
N PRO A 462 12.35 12.41 -19.90
CA PRO A 462 12.71 13.62 -20.64
C PRO A 462 12.22 13.55 -22.09
N VAL A 463 10.90 13.50 -22.29
CA VAL A 463 10.23 13.25 -23.57
C VAL A 463 9.17 14.33 -23.83
N LEU A 464 9.28 15.00 -24.97
CA LEU A 464 8.31 15.99 -25.43
C LEU A 464 6.98 15.31 -25.81
N GLY A 465 5.86 15.90 -25.40
CA GLY A 465 4.52 15.36 -25.66
C GLY A 465 4.19 14.09 -24.84
N TYR A 466 4.96 13.82 -23.79
CA TYR A 466 4.58 12.83 -22.78
C TYR A 466 3.63 13.47 -21.77
N GLU A 467 2.44 12.89 -21.65
CA GLU A 467 1.43 13.28 -20.66
C GLU A 467 1.41 12.23 -19.56
N ALA A 468 2.08 12.52 -18.46
CA ALA A 468 2.03 11.69 -17.27
C ALA A 468 0.66 11.81 -16.57
N LYS A 469 0.41 10.95 -15.57
CA LYS A 469 -0.74 11.12 -14.65
C LYS A 469 -0.68 12.46 -13.91
N ASP A 470 0.53 12.97 -13.64
CA ASP A 470 0.75 14.32 -13.13
C ASP A 470 0.85 15.33 -14.29
N ALA A 471 -0.13 16.22 -14.40
CA ALA A 471 -0.18 17.27 -15.43
C ALA A 471 1.05 18.20 -15.41
N ARG A 472 1.75 18.30 -14.28
CA ARG A 472 2.95 19.13 -14.16
C ARG A 472 4.14 18.55 -14.93
N CYS A 473 4.19 17.24 -15.19
CA CYS A 473 5.29 16.62 -15.94
C CYS A 473 5.41 17.19 -17.36
N ALA A 474 4.29 17.32 -18.08
CA ALA A 474 4.30 17.87 -19.44
C ALA A 474 4.80 19.34 -19.45
N ALA A 475 4.47 20.12 -18.41
CA ALA A 475 4.97 21.47 -18.25
C ALA A 475 6.49 21.49 -17.96
N ALA A 476 6.97 20.59 -17.09
CA ALA A 476 8.39 20.42 -16.78
C ALA A 476 9.21 20.11 -18.04
N ASN A 477 8.73 19.17 -18.86
CA ASN A 477 9.42 18.78 -20.09
C ASN A 477 9.47 19.92 -21.12
N ARG A 478 8.38 20.68 -21.28
CA ARG A 478 8.40 21.88 -22.13
C ARG A 478 9.43 22.90 -21.62
N ALA A 479 9.44 23.16 -20.32
CA ALA A 479 10.38 24.13 -19.76
C ALA A 479 11.84 23.68 -19.77
N ALA A 480 12.11 22.38 -19.68
CA ALA A 480 13.43 21.81 -19.91
C ALA A 480 13.91 22.11 -21.33
N PHE A 481 13.08 21.82 -22.33
CA PHE A 481 13.42 22.08 -23.72
C PHE A 481 13.55 23.58 -24.05
N GLU A 482 12.68 24.43 -23.52
CA GLU A 482 12.82 25.89 -23.69
C GLU A 482 14.11 26.44 -23.08
N ALA A 483 14.60 25.87 -21.97
CA ALA A 483 15.89 26.26 -21.43
C ALA A 483 17.07 25.83 -22.30
N ILE A 484 16.99 24.66 -22.93
CA ILE A 484 17.98 24.20 -23.92
C ILE A 484 18.03 25.14 -25.13
N ARG A 485 16.87 25.66 -25.55
CA ARG A 485 16.78 26.65 -26.63
C ARG A 485 17.32 28.02 -26.23
N ALA A 486 16.97 28.48 -25.03
CA ALA A 486 17.30 29.82 -24.57
C ALA A 486 18.78 30.01 -24.23
N ASP A 487 19.50 28.93 -23.86
CA ASP A 487 20.90 29.03 -23.46
C ASP A 487 21.85 28.40 -24.51
N PRO A 488 22.52 29.20 -25.36
CA PRO A 488 23.46 28.69 -26.35
C PRO A 488 24.68 27.98 -25.74
N ASP A 489 25.02 28.25 -24.48
CA ASP A 489 26.20 27.68 -23.83
C ASP A 489 25.98 26.21 -23.42
N LEU A 490 24.72 25.76 -23.31
CA LEU A 490 24.36 24.36 -23.09
C LEU A 490 24.59 23.54 -24.36
N ARG A 491 25.82 23.06 -24.53
CA ARG A 491 26.25 22.30 -25.71
C ARG A 491 25.88 20.83 -25.63
N ARG A 492 25.92 20.22 -24.45
CA ARG A 492 25.70 18.78 -24.24
C ARG A 492 24.49 18.48 -23.37
N ILE A 493 23.57 17.65 -23.86
CA ILE A 493 22.36 17.23 -23.15
C ILE A 493 22.39 15.74 -22.87
N TYR A 494 22.44 15.37 -21.59
CA TYR A 494 22.29 13.99 -21.13
C TYR A 494 20.82 13.67 -20.91
N LEU A 495 20.35 12.57 -21.48
CA LEU A 495 19.00 12.05 -21.27
C LEU A 495 19.07 10.76 -20.44
N ALA A 496 18.35 10.72 -19.31
CA ALA A 496 18.29 9.56 -18.44
C ALA A 496 16.87 9.39 -17.87
N ALA A 497 16.36 8.15 -17.86
CA ALA A 497 15.10 7.83 -17.24
C ALA A 497 15.05 6.36 -16.81
N PHE A 498 13.97 5.96 -16.16
CA PHE A 498 13.67 4.55 -15.94
C PHE A 498 13.21 3.85 -17.23
N TRP A 499 14.09 3.78 -18.24
CA TRP A 499 13.74 3.27 -19.57
C TRP A 499 13.21 1.81 -19.54
N ALA A 500 13.66 1.00 -18.58
CA ALA A 500 13.22 -0.39 -18.38
C ALA A 500 11.90 -0.54 -17.56
N ASN A 501 11.11 0.53 -17.42
CA ASN A 501 9.77 0.51 -16.81
C ASN A 501 8.74 -0.28 -17.65
N GLY A 502 9.10 -0.70 -18.88
CA GLY A 502 8.25 -1.47 -19.78
C GLY A 502 7.23 -0.61 -20.53
N ALA A 503 6.53 0.31 -19.85
CA ALA A 503 5.64 1.28 -20.51
C ALA A 503 6.39 2.23 -21.47
N PHE A 504 7.69 2.44 -21.24
CA PHE A 504 8.53 3.30 -22.07
C PHE A 504 9.12 2.59 -23.30
N ASP A 505 8.88 1.28 -23.44
CA ASP A 505 9.21 0.54 -24.66
C ASP A 505 8.02 0.44 -25.62
N ASP A 506 6.87 1.03 -25.27
CA ASP A 506 5.74 1.17 -26.19
C ASP A 506 6.18 1.92 -27.46
N PRO A 507 5.89 1.42 -28.67
CA PRO A 507 6.32 2.06 -29.92
C PRO A 507 5.90 3.52 -30.05
N ALA A 508 4.73 3.90 -29.52
CA ALA A 508 4.25 5.28 -29.55
C ALA A 508 5.05 6.17 -28.61
N PHE A 509 5.45 5.65 -27.44
CA PHE A 509 6.37 6.33 -26.53
C PHE A 509 7.76 6.49 -27.17
N VAL A 510 8.34 5.41 -27.71
CA VAL A 510 9.67 5.41 -28.33
C VAL A 510 9.73 6.41 -29.51
N ALA A 511 8.66 6.51 -30.30
CA ALA A 511 8.56 7.53 -31.35
C ALA A 511 8.55 8.97 -30.83
N LYS A 512 8.02 9.23 -29.63
CA LYS A 512 8.11 10.56 -28.98
C LYS A 512 9.53 10.86 -28.52
N LEU A 513 10.24 9.88 -27.95
CA LEU A 513 11.64 10.02 -27.59
C LEU A 513 12.51 10.32 -28.82
N ASP A 514 12.28 9.60 -29.93
CA ASP A 514 12.97 9.85 -31.20
C ASP A 514 12.81 11.31 -31.69
N ARG A 515 11.57 11.82 -31.67
CA ARG A 515 11.30 13.23 -32.00
C ARG A 515 11.95 14.20 -31.02
N THR A 516 12.02 13.84 -29.74
CA THR A 516 12.67 14.67 -28.72
C THR A 516 14.17 14.79 -28.98
N ILE A 517 14.85 13.68 -29.27
CA ILE A 517 16.27 13.66 -29.62
C ILE A 517 16.51 14.49 -30.90
N ALA A 518 15.68 14.30 -31.93
CA ALA A 518 15.77 15.09 -33.15
C ALA A 518 15.59 16.59 -32.90
N ALA A 519 14.65 16.99 -32.05
CA ALA A 519 14.41 18.38 -31.69
C ALA A 519 15.60 19.01 -30.95
N ILE A 520 16.20 18.29 -29.99
CA ILE A 520 17.40 18.78 -29.28
C ILE A 520 18.57 18.96 -30.25
N ARG A 521 18.77 18.02 -31.18
CA ARG A 521 19.83 18.12 -32.20
C ARG A 521 19.59 19.25 -33.20
N ALA A 522 18.33 19.55 -33.52
CA ALA A 522 17.99 20.68 -34.40
C ALA A 522 18.41 22.03 -33.79
N GLU A 523 18.52 22.13 -32.47
CA GLU A 523 19.09 23.28 -31.75
C GLU A 523 20.63 23.27 -31.72
N GLY A 524 21.28 22.37 -32.47
CA GLY A 524 22.74 22.27 -32.57
C GLY A 524 23.42 21.64 -31.35
N ARG A 525 22.69 20.87 -30.52
CA ARG A 525 23.22 20.29 -29.28
C ARG A 525 23.72 18.87 -29.48
N GLU A 526 24.78 18.52 -28.76
CA GLU A 526 25.22 17.13 -28.57
C GLU A 526 24.23 16.42 -27.64
N VAL A 527 23.75 15.23 -28.04
CA VAL A 527 22.88 14.41 -27.20
C VAL A 527 23.64 13.18 -26.72
N VAL A 528 23.62 12.96 -25.42
CA VAL A 528 24.11 11.73 -24.78
C VAL A 528 22.92 11.00 -24.17
N LEU A 529 22.53 9.86 -24.74
CA LEU A 529 21.51 9.01 -24.15
C LEU A 529 22.17 8.03 -23.18
N ILE A 530 21.81 8.10 -21.90
CA ILE A 530 22.16 7.07 -20.92
C ILE A 530 21.04 6.04 -20.95
N GLY A 531 21.37 4.83 -21.41
CA GLY A 531 20.46 3.73 -21.64
C GLY A 531 19.81 3.18 -20.37
N ALA A 532 19.08 2.08 -20.53
CA ALA A 532 18.31 1.51 -19.43
C ALA A 532 19.20 0.90 -18.35
N VAL A 533 19.08 1.40 -17.12
CA VAL A 533 19.61 0.72 -15.93
C VAL A 533 18.84 -0.59 -15.73
N PRO A 534 19.51 -1.75 -15.58
CA PRO A 534 18.86 -3.02 -15.28
C PRO A 534 18.09 -2.97 -13.95
N PRO A 535 16.75 -3.10 -13.93
CA PRO A 535 16.01 -3.19 -12.67
C PRO A 535 16.15 -4.59 -12.07
N GLN A 536 16.27 -4.66 -10.75
CA GLN A 536 16.40 -5.88 -9.98
C GLN A 536 15.05 -6.32 -9.42
N PRO A 537 14.81 -7.62 -9.22
CA PRO A 537 13.54 -8.12 -8.69
C PRO A 537 13.38 -7.93 -7.17
N PHE A 538 14.40 -7.42 -6.50
CA PHE A 538 14.50 -7.25 -5.05
C PHE A 538 15.19 -5.94 -4.68
N ASP A 539 15.06 -5.52 -3.42
CA ASP A 539 15.87 -4.43 -2.84
C ASP A 539 17.33 -4.90 -2.72
N VAL A 540 18.23 -4.32 -3.53
CA VAL A 540 19.60 -4.82 -3.66
C VAL A 540 20.39 -4.77 -2.35
N PRO A 541 20.41 -3.65 -1.59
CA PRO A 541 21.10 -3.62 -0.31
C PRO A 541 20.59 -4.66 0.69
N ARG A 542 19.26 -4.87 0.77
CA ARG A 542 18.67 -5.91 1.64
C ARG A 542 19.05 -7.31 1.19
N HIS A 543 18.96 -7.60 -0.10
CA HIS A 543 19.31 -8.91 -0.63
C HIS A 543 20.78 -9.25 -0.39
N LEU A 544 21.69 -8.32 -0.69
CA LEU A 544 23.12 -8.47 -0.38
C LEU A 544 23.37 -8.64 1.12
N ALA A 545 22.64 -7.93 1.97
CA ALA A 545 22.73 -8.08 3.42
C ALA A 545 22.25 -9.46 3.91
N HIS A 546 21.19 -10.02 3.32
CA HIS A 546 20.75 -11.39 3.60
C HIS A 546 21.78 -12.43 3.17
N LEU A 547 22.37 -12.27 1.98
CA LEU A 547 23.47 -13.12 1.51
C LEU A 547 24.69 -13.00 2.43
N ALA A 548 25.05 -11.79 2.86
CA ALA A 548 26.13 -11.57 3.82
C ALA A 548 25.87 -12.25 5.17
N ARG A 549 24.62 -12.22 5.64
CA ARG A 549 24.21 -12.90 6.88
C ARG A 549 24.30 -14.42 6.75
N ALA A 550 24.11 -14.95 5.54
CA ALA A 550 24.20 -16.37 5.21
C ALA A 550 25.61 -16.83 4.79
N ASP A 551 26.60 -15.94 4.76
CA ASP A 551 27.95 -16.20 4.22
C ASP A 551 27.93 -16.65 2.74
N MET A 552 27.06 -16.02 1.95
CA MET A 552 26.77 -16.38 0.55
C MET A 552 26.91 -15.19 -0.41
N LEU A 553 27.68 -14.15 -0.06
CA LEU A 553 27.85 -12.96 -0.91
C LEU A 553 28.40 -13.30 -2.30
N ASP A 554 29.27 -14.30 -2.42
CA ASP A 554 29.83 -14.74 -3.71
C ASP A 554 28.79 -15.34 -4.66
N SER A 555 27.58 -15.66 -4.15
CA SER A 555 26.46 -16.12 -4.96
C SER A 555 25.53 -15.00 -5.43
N ALA A 556 25.83 -13.74 -5.11
CA ALA A 556 25.03 -12.59 -5.47
C ALA A 556 24.87 -12.48 -6.99
N GLN A 557 23.63 -12.59 -7.46
CA GLN A 557 23.27 -12.46 -8.87
C GLN A 557 22.09 -11.51 -9.00
N GLY A 558 22.19 -10.59 -9.95
CA GLY A 558 21.06 -9.77 -10.34
C GLY A 558 20.16 -10.44 -11.37
N VAL A 559 19.29 -9.63 -11.96
CA VAL A 559 18.41 -10.00 -13.06
C VAL A 559 19.20 -10.56 -14.25
N GLU A 560 18.58 -11.49 -14.97
CA GLU A 560 19.12 -12.00 -16.23
C GLU A 560 19.14 -10.90 -17.30
N ARG A 561 20.25 -10.80 -18.02
CA ARG A 561 20.43 -9.83 -19.10
C ARG A 561 19.34 -9.93 -20.16
N ALA A 562 18.95 -11.15 -20.54
CA ALA A 562 17.91 -11.38 -21.54
C ALA A 562 16.56 -10.80 -21.11
N GLN A 563 16.22 -10.85 -19.82
CA GLN A 563 14.98 -10.27 -19.29
C GLN A 563 14.99 -8.75 -19.36
N VAL A 564 16.15 -8.11 -19.16
CA VAL A 564 16.31 -6.67 -19.30
C VAL A 564 16.20 -6.26 -20.76
N GLU A 565 16.92 -6.94 -21.66
CA GLU A 565 16.90 -6.64 -23.10
C GLU A 565 15.50 -6.82 -23.71
N ALA A 566 14.75 -7.82 -23.26
CA ALA A 566 13.35 -8.03 -23.68
C ALA A 566 12.41 -6.87 -23.28
N ARG A 567 12.73 -6.10 -22.22
CA ARG A 567 11.94 -4.95 -21.78
C ARG A 567 12.22 -3.66 -22.55
N ILE A 568 13.26 -3.64 -23.38
CA ILE A 568 13.74 -2.44 -24.07
C ILE A 568 13.99 -2.72 -25.56
N VAL A 569 13.25 -3.67 -26.15
CA VAL A 569 13.51 -4.15 -27.51
C VAL A 569 13.29 -3.05 -28.55
N ASN A 570 12.22 -2.27 -28.41
CA ASN A 570 11.92 -1.18 -29.35
C ASN A 570 12.89 0.00 -29.16
N LEU A 571 13.27 0.30 -27.93
CA LEU A 571 14.26 1.31 -27.62
C LEU A 571 15.64 0.94 -28.21
N ARG A 572 16.12 -0.29 -27.97
CA ARG A 572 17.41 -0.77 -28.50
C ARG A 572 17.46 -0.80 -30.02
N ALA A 573 16.33 -1.07 -30.68
CA ALA A 573 16.26 -1.07 -32.14
C ALA A 573 16.66 0.29 -32.77
N LEU A 574 16.56 1.39 -32.02
CA LEU A 574 16.93 2.73 -32.49
C LEU A 574 18.38 3.13 -32.22
N PHE A 575 19.12 2.39 -31.39
CA PHE A 575 20.45 2.78 -30.93
C PHE A 575 21.44 2.99 -32.08
N THR A 576 21.53 2.03 -33.00
CA THR A 576 22.42 2.12 -34.18
C THR A 576 22.07 3.34 -35.04
N ARG A 577 20.78 3.64 -35.20
CA ARG A 577 20.32 4.81 -35.97
C ARG A 577 20.69 6.12 -35.27
N TRP A 578 20.50 6.22 -33.96
CA TRP A 578 20.88 7.40 -33.20
C TRP A 578 22.40 7.62 -33.20
N GLN A 579 23.20 6.57 -33.06
CA GLN A 579 24.66 6.65 -33.15
C GLN A 579 25.12 7.12 -34.55
N ALA A 580 24.51 6.60 -35.61
CA ALA A 580 24.78 7.07 -36.98
C ALA A 580 24.39 8.55 -37.19
N GLN A 581 23.49 9.07 -36.37
CA GLN A 581 23.11 10.48 -36.33
C GLN A 581 23.95 11.30 -35.33
N GLY A 582 25.02 10.75 -34.74
CA GLY A 582 25.89 11.49 -33.82
C GLY A 582 25.33 11.65 -32.40
N VAL A 583 24.40 10.79 -31.98
CA VAL A 583 24.02 10.66 -30.56
C VAL A 583 25.02 9.73 -29.88
N THR A 584 25.59 10.17 -28.77
CA THR A 584 26.45 9.32 -27.93
C THR A 584 25.57 8.44 -27.06
N LEU A 585 25.87 7.14 -27.00
CA LEU A 585 25.15 6.18 -26.16
C LEU A 585 26.05 5.67 -25.04
N ILE A 586 25.59 5.79 -23.80
CA ILE A 586 26.14 5.08 -22.64
C ILE A 586 25.16 3.94 -22.35
N ASP A 587 25.57 2.68 -22.48
CA ASP A 587 24.70 1.51 -22.26
C ASP A 587 24.98 0.86 -20.88
N PRO A 588 24.14 1.09 -19.86
CA PRO A 588 24.30 0.45 -18.56
C PRO A 588 24.21 -1.08 -18.62
N VAL A 589 23.48 -1.66 -19.57
CA VAL A 589 23.41 -3.13 -19.73
C VAL A 589 24.78 -3.67 -20.09
N ALA A 590 25.51 -2.99 -20.98
CA ALA A 590 26.87 -3.39 -21.36
C ALA A 590 27.90 -3.18 -20.23
N ARG A 591 27.68 -2.21 -19.33
CA ARG A 591 28.59 -1.86 -18.22
C ARG A 591 28.37 -2.69 -16.96
N LEU A 592 27.12 -3.11 -16.73
CA LEU A 592 26.70 -3.77 -15.50
C LEU A 592 26.41 -5.26 -15.69
N CYS A 593 26.18 -5.75 -16.91
CA CYS A 593 25.84 -7.15 -17.14
C CYS A 593 26.94 -7.89 -17.91
N ASP A 594 27.16 -9.15 -17.52
CA ASP A 594 27.96 -10.09 -18.31
C ASP A 594 27.10 -10.70 -19.44
N ALA A 595 27.47 -11.90 -19.93
CA ALA A 595 26.70 -12.60 -20.95
C ALA A 595 25.34 -13.15 -20.45
N ARG A 596 25.15 -13.29 -19.13
CA ARG A 596 24.00 -13.96 -18.50
C ARG A 596 23.25 -13.07 -17.52
N VAL A 597 23.93 -12.44 -16.57
CA VAL A 597 23.33 -11.72 -15.43
C VAL A 597 23.92 -10.33 -15.24
N CYS A 598 23.15 -9.47 -14.60
CA CYS A 598 23.57 -8.12 -14.23
C CYS A 598 24.15 -8.10 -12.81
N ALA A 599 25.30 -7.46 -12.65
CA ALA A 599 25.94 -7.27 -11.36
C ALA A 599 25.11 -6.32 -10.48
N ILE A 600 25.02 -6.66 -9.19
CA ILE A 600 24.34 -5.88 -8.16
C ILE A 600 25.32 -5.34 -7.11
N GLU A 601 26.58 -5.79 -7.17
CA GLU A 601 27.66 -5.49 -6.25
C GLU A 601 28.98 -5.42 -7.05
N ARG A 602 29.88 -4.52 -6.67
CA ARG A 602 31.26 -4.48 -7.15
C ARG A 602 32.21 -3.97 -6.05
N ASN A 603 33.27 -4.72 -5.77
CA ASN A 603 34.32 -4.35 -4.78
C ASN A 603 33.81 -4.12 -3.34
N GLY A 604 32.89 -4.95 -2.88
CA GLY A 604 32.18 -4.82 -1.61
C GLY A 604 31.07 -3.76 -1.57
N GLN A 605 30.73 -3.11 -2.69
CA GLN A 605 29.77 -2.00 -2.74
C GLN A 605 28.52 -2.36 -3.56
N PRO A 606 27.31 -2.20 -2.98
CA PRO A 606 26.06 -2.27 -3.73
C PRO A 606 26.02 -1.25 -4.87
N LEU A 607 25.63 -1.70 -6.07
CA LEU A 607 25.48 -0.84 -7.25
C LEU A 607 24.13 -0.11 -7.29
N TYR A 608 23.24 -0.40 -6.35
CA TYR A 608 21.89 0.15 -6.26
C TYR A 608 21.59 0.52 -4.81
N PHE A 609 20.85 1.61 -4.59
CA PHE A 609 20.37 1.96 -3.25
C PHE A 609 18.96 1.39 -2.97
N ASP A 610 18.27 0.90 -4.00
CA ASP A 610 17.01 0.15 -3.90
C ASP A 610 16.97 -0.97 -4.98
N SER A 611 15.81 -1.26 -5.55
CA SER A 611 15.66 -2.27 -6.61
C SER A 611 16.00 -1.80 -8.02
N HIS A 612 16.04 -0.49 -8.30
CA HIS A 612 16.20 0.01 -9.67
C HIS A 612 16.94 1.34 -9.83
N HIS A 613 17.16 2.08 -8.75
CA HIS A 613 18.00 3.27 -8.75
C HIS A 613 19.44 2.90 -8.41
N LEU A 614 20.36 3.41 -9.21
CA LEU A 614 21.78 3.24 -8.97
C LEU A 614 22.19 3.96 -7.69
N SER A 615 23.07 3.34 -6.93
CA SER A 615 23.86 4.04 -5.93
C SER A 615 24.87 4.97 -6.62
N VAL A 616 25.56 5.85 -5.88
CA VAL A 616 26.66 6.64 -6.46
C VAL A 616 27.77 5.73 -6.99
N ALA A 617 28.05 4.61 -6.30
CA ALA A 617 28.96 3.58 -6.80
C ALA A 617 28.49 2.97 -8.13
N GLY A 618 27.19 2.65 -8.23
CA GLY A 618 26.57 2.16 -9.46
C GLY A 618 26.61 3.16 -10.61
N ALA A 619 26.29 4.43 -10.34
CA ALA A 619 26.37 5.51 -11.31
C ALA A 619 27.81 5.68 -11.83
N ARG A 620 28.82 5.58 -10.95
CA ARG A 620 30.23 5.63 -11.35
C ARG A 620 30.64 4.46 -12.23
N ALA A 621 30.13 3.26 -11.96
CA ALA A 621 30.37 2.08 -12.80
C ALA A 621 29.73 2.19 -14.21
N VAL A 622 28.73 3.04 -14.38
CA VAL A 622 28.07 3.31 -15.67
C VAL A 622 28.77 4.43 -16.45
N ILE A 623 29.16 5.51 -15.77
CA ILE A 623 29.77 6.70 -16.40
C ILE A 623 31.26 6.50 -16.71
N GLY A 624 32.03 5.93 -15.78
CA GLY A 624 33.44 5.56 -16.00
C GLY A 624 33.55 4.33 -16.87
#